data_AF-A0A932R1W6-F1
#
_entry.id   AF-A0A932R1W6-F1
#
_cell.length_a   1.000
_cell.length_b   1.000
_cell.length_c   1.000
_cell.angle_alpha   90.00
_cell.angle_beta   90.00
_cell.angle_gamma   90.00
#
_symmetry.space_group_name_H-M   'P 1'
#
loop_
_entity.id
_entity.type
_entity.pdbx_description
1 polymer ?
#
loop_
_entity_poly.entity_id
_entity_poly.type
_entity_poly.pdbx_seq_one_letter_code
_entity_poly.pdbx_strand_id
1 'polypeptide(L)'
;MPTKAIERAYERVNVTLPSHTLKLIDRVVEKGECSRVIDTAVLEYIKKTAKDNLRKRLKQGAIRNAARDLALAGEWFSLDEEAWRKNKR
;
A
#
# COMPACT_ATOMS: atom_id res chain seq x y z
N MET A 1 7.46 17.90 2.58
CA MET A 1 6.48 17.16 3.39
C MET A 1 7.08 16.93 4.76
N PRO A 2 6.72 17.69 5.81
CA PRO A 2 7.25 17.42 7.14
C PRO A 2 6.50 16.20 7.72
N THR A 3 7.19 15.06 7.81
CA THR A 3 6.77 13.93 8.64
C THR A 3 6.90 14.40 10.08
N LYS A 4 5.84 15.02 10.62
CA LYS A 4 5.74 15.35 12.03
C LYS A 4 5.97 14.04 12.79
N ALA A 5 7.05 13.96 13.55
CA ALA A 5 7.27 12.85 14.45
C ALA A 5 6.02 12.74 15.31
N ILE A 6 5.23 11.70 15.08
CA ILE A 6 4.05 11.42 15.89
C ILE A 6 4.65 11.06 17.24
N GLU A 7 4.54 11.99 18.18
CA GLU A 7 4.77 11.73 19.59
C GLU A 7 4.00 10.46 19.92
N ARG A 8 4.70 9.40 20.36
CA ARG A 8 4.08 8.08 20.60
C ARG A 8 3.20 8.16 21.86
N ALA A 9 2.08 8.85 21.74
CA ALA A 9 1.02 8.87 22.72
C ALA A 9 0.23 7.56 22.56
N TYR A 10 0.34 6.70 23.57
CA TYR A 10 -0.51 5.51 23.64
C TYR A 10 -1.86 5.89 24.21
N GLU A 11 -2.93 5.64 23.47
CA GLU A 11 -4.30 5.74 23.97
C GLU A 11 -4.76 4.37 24.47
N ARG A 12 -5.36 4.32 25.67
CA ARG A 12 -5.83 3.07 26.25
C ARG A 12 -7.18 2.69 25.66
N VAL A 13 -7.22 1.58 24.93
CA VAL A 13 -8.45 1.03 24.34
C VAL A 13 -8.70 -0.37 24.88
N ASN A 14 -9.94 -0.69 25.20
CA ASN A 14 -10.33 -2.05 25.58
C ASN A 14 -10.63 -2.87 24.33
N VAL A 15 -9.79 -3.88 24.06
CA VAL A 15 -9.96 -4.79 22.92
C VAL A 15 -10.04 -6.22 23.43
N THR A 16 -10.91 -7.03 22.82
CA THR A 16 -11.00 -8.47 23.11
C THR A 16 -10.20 -9.21 22.06
N LEU A 17 -9.22 -10.01 22.50
CA LEU A 17 -8.43 -10.86 21.63
C LEU A 17 -8.68 -12.33 21.96
N PRO A 18 -8.63 -13.23 20.96
CA PRO A 18 -8.70 -14.66 21.22
C PRO A 18 -7.63 -15.11 22.21
N SER A 19 -7.98 -16.05 23.09
CA SER A 19 -7.10 -16.55 24.13
C SER A 19 -5.80 -17.18 23.58
N HIS A 20 -5.88 -17.80 22.39
CA HIS A 20 -4.69 -18.33 21.72
C HIS A 20 -3.73 -17.22 21.26
N THR A 21 -4.26 -16.07 20.79
CA THR A 21 -3.46 -14.92 20.37
C THR A 21 -2.74 -14.30 21.56
N LEU A 22 -3.44 -14.14 22.69
CA LEU A 22 -2.82 -13.68 23.94
C LEU A 22 -1.69 -14.61 24.38
N LYS A 23 -1.91 -15.93 24.37
CA LYS A 23 -0.86 -16.92 24.68
C LYS A 23 0.35 -16.84 23.75
N LEU A 24 0.16 -16.50 22.47
CA LEU A 24 1.28 -16.32 21.54
C LEU A 24 2.07 -15.06 21.86
N ILE A 25 1.37 -13.96 22.18
CA ILE A 25 2.01 -12.72 22.61
C ILE A 25 2.80 -12.96 23.90
N ASP A 26 2.18 -13.57 24.93
CA ASP A 26 2.81 -13.84 26.23
C ASP A 26 4.08 -14.71 26.14
N ARG A 27 4.24 -15.53 25.09
CA ARG A 27 5.47 -16.34 24.88
C ARG A 27 6.62 -15.52 24.32
N VAL A 28 6.33 -14.44 23.62
CA VAL A 28 7.31 -13.68 22.83
C VAL A 28 7.73 -12.40 23.54
N VAL A 29 6.90 -11.88 24.44
CA VAL A 29 7.16 -10.62 25.14
C VAL A 29 7.13 -10.74 26.65
N GLU A 30 8.02 -9.97 27.28
CA GLU A 30 7.98 -9.69 28.71
C GLU A 30 6.78 -8.80 29.07
N LYS A 31 6.42 -8.80 30.36
CA LYS A 31 5.30 -7.99 30.86
C LYS A 31 5.53 -6.51 30.53
N GLY A 32 4.59 -5.91 29.80
CA GLY A 32 4.61 -4.50 29.41
C GLY A 32 4.82 -4.24 27.93
N GLU A 33 5.36 -5.20 27.17
CA GLU A 33 5.60 -5.04 25.72
C GLU A 33 4.39 -5.43 24.84
N CYS A 34 3.27 -5.88 25.44
CA CYS A 34 2.06 -6.30 24.72
C CYS A 34 1.51 -5.19 23.81
N SER A 35 1.40 -3.95 24.31
CA SER A 35 0.93 -2.81 23.52
C SER A 35 1.81 -2.55 22.28
N ARG A 36 3.12 -2.77 22.40
CA ARG A 36 4.09 -2.59 21.31
C ARG A 36 3.96 -3.70 20.26
N VAL A 37 3.72 -4.94 20.69
CA VAL A 37 3.47 -6.05 19.77
C VAL A 37 2.19 -5.82 18.98
N ILE A 38 1.12 -5.39 19.67
CA ILE A 38 -0.15 -5.06 19.03
C ILE A 38 0.03 -3.90 18.03
N ASP A 39 0.69 -2.81 18.43
CA ASP A 39 0.99 -1.67 17.55
C ASP A 39 1.74 -2.12 16.29
N THR A 40 2.83 -2.87 16.47
CA THR A 40 3.65 -3.37 15.36
C THR A 40 2.84 -4.27 14.42
N ALA A 41 2.04 -5.20 14.98
CA ALA A 41 1.22 -6.11 14.19
C ALA A 41 0.14 -5.38 13.39
N VAL A 42 -0.50 -4.37 13.99
CA VAL A 42 -1.51 -3.53 13.33
C VAL A 42 -0.88 -2.74 12.18
N LEU A 43 0.27 -2.09 12.43
CA LEU A 43 0.97 -1.31 11.41
C LEU A 43 1.39 -2.17 10.21
N GLU A 44 1.98 -3.34 10.45
CA GLU A 44 2.37 -4.26 9.38
C GLU A 44 1.15 -4.82 8.62
N TYR A 45 0.06 -5.14 9.33
CA TYR A 45 -1.19 -5.59 8.70
C TYR A 45 -1.79 -4.52 7.79
N ILE A 46 -1.88 -3.27 8.27
CA ILE A 46 -2.40 -2.15 7.49
C ILE A 46 -1.52 -1.90 6.26
N LYS A 47 -0.19 -1.87 6.44
CA LYS A 47 0.77 -1.64 5.35
C LYS A 47 0.64 -2.71 4.25
N LYS A 48 0.54 -3.98 4.64
CA LYS A 48 0.34 -5.10 3.70
C LYS A 48 -1.00 -4.97 2.97
N THR A 49 -2.08 -4.75 3.71
CA THR A 49 -3.44 -4.66 3.16
C THR A 49 -3.58 -3.45 2.22
N ALA A 50 -2.99 -2.31 2.57
CA ALA A 50 -3.00 -1.10 1.74
C ALA A 50 -2.31 -1.34 0.40
N LYS A 51 -1.15 -2.02 0.40
CA LYS A 51 -0.42 -2.39 -0.82
C LYS A 51 -1.25 -3.31 -1.72
N ASP A 52 -1.88 -4.33 -1.15
CA ASP A 52 -2.69 -5.29 -1.91
C ASP A 52 -3.94 -4.61 -2.49
N ASN A 53 -4.60 -3.74 -1.72
CA ASN A 53 -5.73 -2.96 -2.20
C ASN A 53 -5.34 -1.98 -3.30
N LEU A 54 -4.19 -1.30 -3.17
CA LEU A 54 -3.67 -0.43 -4.21
C LEU A 54 -3.42 -1.21 -5.50
N ARG A 55 -2.79 -2.39 -5.42
CA ARG A 55 -2.54 -3.25 -6.57
C ARG A 55 -3.83 -3.68 -7.27
N LYS A 56 -4.86 -4.04 -6.50
CA LYS A 56 -6.19 -4.37 -7.05
C LYS A 56 -6.81 -3.17 -7.79
N ARG A 57 -6.78 -1.99 -7.17
CA ARG A 57 -7.32 -0.76 -7.77
C ARG A 57 -6.58 -0.35 -9.04
N LEU A 58 -5.25 -0.44 -9.05
CA LEU A 58 -4.45 -0.17 -10.25
C LEU A 58 -4.77 -1.15 -11.38
N LYS A 59 -4.88 -2.45 -11.07
CA LYS A 59 -5.27 -3.46 -12.07
C LYS A 59 -6.66 -3.16 -12.64
N GLN A 60 -7.64 -2.86 -11.79
CA GLN A 60 -9.00 -2.52 -12.23
C GLN A 60 -9.02 -1.25 -13.08
N GLY A 61 -8.26 -0.22 -12.70
CA GLY A 61 -8.11 1.01 -13.49
C GLY A 61 -7.52 0.75 -14.87
N ALA A 62 -6.42 -0.02 -14.93
CA ALA A 62 -5.79 -0.38 -16.19
C ALA A 62 -6.72 -1.18 -17.12
N ILE A 63 -7.46 -2.16 -16.58
CA ILE A 63 -8.45 -2.92 -17.36
C ILE A 63 -9.56 -2.00 -17.87
N ARG A 64 -10.11 -1.14 -17.00
CA ARG A 64 -11.20 -0.23 -17.36
C ARG A 64 -10.78 0.76 -18.46
N ASN A 65 -9.53 1.22 -18.43
CA ASN A 65 -9.03 2.23 -19.35
C ASN A 65 -8.34 1.64 -20.59
N ALA A 66 -8.13 0.32 -20.65
CA ALA A 66 -7.33 -0.33 -21.69
C ALA A 66 -7.70 0.06 -23.12
N ALA A 67 -8.99 0.13 -23.45
CA ALA A 67 -9.45 0.50 -24.79
C ALA A 67 -9.10 1.96 -25.15
N ARG A 68 -9.34 2.88 -24.20
CA ARG A 68 -8.99 4.30 -24.35
C ARG A 68 -7.48 4.48 -24.47
N ASP A 69 -6.73 3.81 -23.59
CA ASP A 69 -5.27 3.93 -23.54
C ASP A 69 -4.63 3.39 -24.82
N LEU A 70 -5.17 2.30 -25.38
CA LEU A 70 -4.72 1.74 -26.66
C LEU A 70 -5.05 2.67 -27.85
N ALA A 71 -6.25 3.25 -27.88
CA ALA A 71 -6.63 4.21 -28.92
C ALA A 71 -5.71 5.45 -28.91
N LEU A 72 -5.48 6.02 -27.71
CA LEU A 72 -4.59 7.15 -27.54
C LEU A 72 -3.14 6.80 -27.93
N ALA A 73 -2.64 5.63 -27.52
CA ALA A 73 -1.31 5.21 -27.93
C ALA A 73 -1.17 5.09 -29.45
N GLY A 74 -2.20 4.60 -30.14
CA GLY A 74 -2.25 4.54 -31.60
C GLY A 74 -2.18 5.92 -32.26
N GLU A 75 -2.96 6.89 -31.77
CA GLU A 75 -2.95 8.27 -32.26
C GLU A 75 -1.56 8.93 -32.15
N TRP A 76 -0.90 8.74 -31.01
CA TRP A 76 0.41 9.34 -30.74
C TRP A 76 1.55 8.62 -31.47
N PHE A 77 1.45 7.31 -31.69
CA PHE A 77 2.49 6.53 -32.36
C PHE A 77 2.76 7.04 -33.78
N SER A 78 1.72 7.46 -34.50
CA SER A 78 1.87 8.03 -35.84
C SER A 78 2.67 9.35 -35.83
N LEU A 79 2.46 10.20 -34.82
CA LEU A 79 3.16 11.47 -34.69
C LEU A 79 4.63 11.28 -34.32
N ASP A 80 4.92 10.32 -33.45
CA ASP A 80 6.30 9.99 -33.03
C ASP A 80 7.10 9.37 -34.18
N GLU A 81 6.51 8.48 -34.98
CA GLU A 81 7.17 7.92 -36.17
C GLU A 81 7.54 9.01 -37.19
N GLU A 82 6.64 9.96 -37.43
CA GLU A 82 6.90 11.08 -38.33
C GLU A 82 8.02 12.00 -37.83
N ALA A 83 8.04 12.30 -36.53
CA ALA A 83 9.08 13.11 -35.91
C ALA A 83 10.46 12.41 -35.95
N TRP A 84 10.50 11.11 -35.67
CA TRP A 84 11.73 10.32 -35.71
C TRP A 84 12.32 10.21 -37.11
N ARG A 85 11.48 9.99 -38.13
CA ARG A 85 11.92 9.95 -39.54
C ARG A 85 12.47 11.28 -40.03
N LYS A 86 11.89 12.40 -39.58
CA LYS A 86 12.37 13.76 -39.93
C LYS A 86 13.74 14.07 -39.32
N ASN A 87 14.05 13.55 -38.13
CA ASN A 87 15.30 13.81 -37.43
C ASN A 87 16.48 12.89 -37.85
N LYS A 88 16.22 11.90 -38.72
CA LYS A 88 17.23 11.01 -39.31
C LYS A 88 17.73 11.45 -40.69
N ARG A 89 17.26 12.60 -41.20
CA ARG A 89 17.68 13.19 -42.48
C ARG A 89 18.72 14.28 -42.27
#